data_AF-W6MB64-F1
#
_entry.id   AF-W6MB64-F1
#
_cell.length_a   1.000
_cell.length_b   1.000
_cell.length_c   1.000
_cell.angle_alpha   90.00
_cell.angle_beta   90.00
_cell.angle_gamma   90.00
#
_symmetry.space_group_name_H-M   'P 1'
#
loop_
_entity.id
_entity.type
_entity.pdbx_description
1 polymer ?
#
loop_
_entity_poly.entity_id
_entity_poly.type
_entity_poly.pdbx_seq_one_letter_code
_entity_poly.pdbx_strand_id
1 'polypeptide(L)'
;MTILIHFHQSHYRNFKAFYLLHLCRHGQGEFPHLLSYNRFVALIPTVLMPLCIYLHTRRGEDTGITFIDATSLVVCHNRRIHSHKVFKQVARRGKTSMGWFYGFKLHLVVNDRGELLAFRITPGNVDDRQPVPDLTQGLTGKLIGDRGYISHRLFQTESHRVCGRLLVVSQAIMADSWRC
;
A
#
# COMPACT_ATOMS: atom_id res chain seq x y z
N MET A 1 -4.67 14.73 6.23
CA MET A 1 -5.19 13.66 5.34
C MET A 1 -5.95 14.26 4.16
N THR A 2 -6.98 15.08 4.40
CA THR A 2 -7.83 15.71 3.35
C THR A 2 -7.05 16.43 2.25
N ILE A 3 -6.07 17.28 2.60
CA ILE A 3 -5.24 17.99 1.61
C ILE A 3 -4.50 17.04 0.66
N LEU A 4 -4.02 15.89 1.15
CA LEU A 4 -3.34 14.89 0.31
C LEU A 4 -4.32 14.16 -0.60
N ILE A 5 -5.52 13.84 -0.11
CA ILE A 5 -6.59 13.27 -0.93
C ILE A 5 -6.96 14.24 -2.05
N HIS A 6 -7.15 15.51 -1.71
CA HIS A 6 -7.47 16.56 -2.67
C HIS A 6 -6.35 16.71 -3.71
N PHE A 7 -5.08 16.64 -3.32
CA PHE A 7 -3.97 16.60 -4.26
C PHE A 7 -4.10 15.46 -5.29
N HIS A 8 -4.39 14.24 -4.83
CA HIS A 8 -4.55 13.10 -5.73
C HIS A 8 -5.77 13.24 -6.67
N GLN A 9 -6.85 13.86 -6.21
CA GLN A 9 -8.04 14.15 -7.03
C GLN A 9 -7.83 15.34 -7.98
N SER A 10 -6.92 16.25 -7.66
CA SER A 10 -6.68 17.48 -8.44
C SER A 10 -5.88 17.26 -9.73
N HIS A 11 -5.37 16.05 -9.97
CA HIS A 11 -4.51 15.68 -11.10
C HIS A 11 -3.20 16.50 -11.25
N TYR A 12 -2.81 17.30 -10.26
CA TYR A 12 -1.51 17.97 -10.26
C TYR A 12 -0.37 16.96 -10.20
N ARG A 13 0.62 17.10 -11.09
CA ARG A 13 1.79 16.20 -11.10
C ARG A 13 2.75 16.41 -9.93
N ASN A 14 2.78 17.62 -9.38
CA ASN A 14 3.73 18.01 -8.35
C ASN A 14 2.99 18.61 -7.16
N PHE A 15 3.19 18.00 -5.98
CA PHE A 15 2.61 18.46 -4.73
C PHE A 15 2.95 19.91 -4.40
N LYS A 16 4.18 20.37 -4.71
CA LYS A 16 4.58 21.77 -4.49
C LYS A 16 3.77 22.75 -5.33
N ALA A 17 3.50 22.40 -6.59
CA ALA A 17 2.70 23.23 -7.49
C ALA A 17 1.25 23.29 -7.02
N PHE A 18 0.66 22.14 -6.69
CA PHE A 18 -0.67 22.06 -6.07
C PHE A 18 -0.76 22.92 -4.80
N TYR A 19 0.18 22.74 -3.87
CA TYR A 19 0.13 23.41 -2.57
C TYR A 19 0.23 24.93 -2.71
N LEU A 20 1.24 25.42 -3.45
CA LEU A 20 1.52 26.86 -3.53
C LEU A 20 0.59 27.61 -4.49
N LEU A 21 0.24 27.00 -5.62
CA LEU A 21 -0.50 27.69 -6.68
C LEU A 21 -2.00 27.49 -6.58
N HIS A 22 -2.46 26.35 -6.03
CA HIS A 22 -3.88 26.05 -5.91
C HIS A 22 -4.35 26.21 -4.46
N LEU A 23 -3.83 25.39 -3.55
CA LEU A 23 -4.32 25.31 -2.18
C LEU A 23 -4.11 26.62 -1.40
N CYS A 24 -2.93 27.25 -1.49
CA CYS A 24 -2.68 28.51 -0.80
C CYS A 24 -3.51 29.69 -1.35
N ARG A 25 -3.94 29.63 -2.61
CA ARG A 25 -4.69 30.72 -3.27
C ARG A 25 -6.20 30.57 -3.13
N HIS A 26 -6.70 29.34 -3.21
CA HIS A 26 -8.13 29.06 -3.27
C HIS A 26 -8.65 28.30 -2.04
N GLY A 27 -7.78 27.64 -1.28
CA GLY A 27 -8.15 26.80 -0.14
C GLY A 27 -8.24 27.52 1.21
N GLN A 28 -8.09 28.85 1.27
CA GLN A 28 -8.12 29.56 2.56
C GLN A 28 -9.49 29.53 3.26
N GLY A 29 -10.58 29.39 2.51
CA GLY A 29 -11.92 29.23 3.09
C GLY A 29 -12.10 27.92 3.86
N GLU A 30 -11.57 26.82 3.32
CA GLU A 30 -11.67 25.49 3.93
C GLU A 30 -10.52 25.19 4.91
N PHE A 31 -9.36 25.80 4.69
CA PHE A 31 -8.15 25.58 5.47
C PHE A 31 -7.57 26.93 5.95
N PRO A 32 -8.22 27.62 6.92
CA PRO A 32 -7.82 28.96 7.35
C PRO A 32 -6.44 29.00 8.02
N HIS A 33 -5.97 27.87 8.57
CA HIS A 33 -4.67 27.74 9.24
C HIS A 33 -3.70 26.85 8.46
N LEU A 34 -3.51 27.14 7.16
CA LEU A 34 -2.56 26.44 6.31
C LEU A 34 -1.12 26.61 6.83
N LEU A 35 -0.42 25.49 6.95
CA LEU A 35 0.98 25.47 7.34
C LEU A 35 1.87 25.99 6.19
N SER A 36 3.10 26.37 6.49
CA SER A 36 4.10 26.58 5.44
C SER A 36 4.35 25.27 4.68
N TYR A 37 4.66 25.35 3.39
CA TYR A 37 4.91 24.17 2.55
C TYR A 37 5.93 23.20 3.19
N ASN A 38 7.05 23.73 3.68
CA ASN A 38 8.10 22.91 4.29
C ASN A 38 7.61 22.21 5.57
N ARG A 39 6.82 22.91 6.41
CA ARG A 39 6.24 22.33 7.61
C ARG A 39 5.21 21.25 7.26
N PHE A 40 4.38 21.49 6.26
CA PHE A 40 3.40 20.50 5.80
C PHE A 40 4.10 19.23 5.30
N VAL A 41 5.12 19.35 4.43
CA VAL A 41 5.88 18.20 3.92
C VAL A 41 6.53 17.39 5.05
N ALA A 42 7.06 18.07 6.07
CA ALA A 42 7.62 17.40 7.24
C ALA A 42 6.58 16.59 8.03
N LEU A 43 5.30 16.97 7.97
CA LEU A 43 4.19 16.28 8.65
C LEU A 43 3.51 15.23 7.78
N ILE A 44 3.74 15.15 6.47
CA ILE A 44 3.14 14.11 5.60
C ILE A 44 3.27 12.69 6.17
N PRO A 45 4.43 12.26 6.74
CA PRO A 45 4.54 10.92 7.32
C PRO A 45 3.54 10.62 8.43
N THR A 46 3.08 11.63 9.18
CA THR A 46 2.12 11.43 10.27
C THR A 46 0.73 11.05 9.76
N VAL A 47 0.44 11.27 8.47
CA VAL A 47 -0.84 10.88 7.84
C VAL A 47 -0.95 9.37 7.66
N LEU A 48 0.18 8.65 7.63
CA LEU A 48 0.18 7.20 7.43
C LEU A 48 -0.63 6.48 8.51
N MET A 49 -0.46 6.86 9.78
CA MET A 49 -1.17 6.22 10.90
C MET A 49 -2.70 6.42 10.83
N PRO A 50 -3.23 7.66 10.70
CA PRO A 50 -4.65 7.88 10.47
C PRO A 50 -5.21 7.15 9.25
N LEU A 51 -4.46 7.10 8.15
CA LEU A 51 -4.87 6.38 6.95
C LEU A 51 -4.98 4.87 7.21
N CYS A 52 -3.99 4.28 7.88
CA CYS A 52 -4.04 2.87 8.26
C CYS A 52 -5.24 2.57 9.16
N ILE A 53 -5.47 3.41 10.18
CA ILE A 53 -6.64 3.27 11.07
C ILE A 53 -7.94 3.34 10.26
N TYR A 54 -8.08 4.34 9.40
CA TYR A 54 -9.26 4.48 8.54
C TYR A 54 -9.49 3.22 7.69
N LEU A 55 -8.46 2.72 7.01
CA LEU A 55 -8.57 1.51 6.18
C LEU A 55 -8.95 0.27 7.00
N HIS A 56 -8.45 0.14 8.23
CA HIS A 56 -8.87 -0.94 9.13
C HIS A 56 -10.35 -0.87 9.53
N THR A 57 -10.97 0.32 9.52
CA THR A 57 -12.42 0.46 9.74
C THR A 57 -13.27 0.19 8.50
N ARG A 58 -12.66 0.04 7.32
CA ARG A 58 -13.34 -0.10 6.01
C ARG A 58 -13.14 -1.49 5.41
N ARG A 59 -13.06 -2.51 6.26
CA ARG A 59 -12.94 -3.90 5.83
C ARG A 59 -14.27 -4.39 5.25
N GLY A 60 -14.20 -5.08 4.12
CA GLY A 60 -15.34 -5.76 3.49
C GLY A 60 -15.66 -7.10 4.15
N GLU A 61 -16.58 -7.83 3.53
CA GLU A 61 -17.01 -9.15 4.00
C GLU A 61 -16.06 -10.25 3.52
N ASP A 62 -15.73 -11.21 4.38
CA ASP A 62 -15.03 -12.43 3.96
C ASP A 62 -16.03 -13.35 3.23
N THR A 63 -15.90 -13.41 1.90
CA THR A 63 -16.72 -14.27 1.03
C THR A 63 -16.15 -15.68 0.87
N GLY A 64 -14.98 -15.96 1.46
CA GLY A 64 -14.27 -17.23 1.32
C GLY A 64 -13.46 -17.36 0.03
N ILE A 65 -13.36 -16.31 -0.79
CA ILE A 65 -12.40 -16.24 -1.90
C ILE A 65 -11.63 -14.94 -1.76
N THR A 66 -10.31 -15.04 -1.55
CA THR A 66 -9.46 -13.90 -1.26
C THR A 66 -8.25 -13.87 -2.18
N PHE A 67 -7.80 -12.66 -2.50
CA PHE A 67 -6.72 -12.37 -3.42
C PHE A 67 -5.65 -11.57 -2.69
N ILE A 68 -4.38 -12.00 -2.77
CA ILE A 68 -3.24 -11.32 -2.18
C ILE A 68 -2.26 -10.84 -3.25
N ASP A 69 -1.87 -9.57 -3.15
CA ASP A 69 -0.83 -8.98 -3.98
C ASP A 69 0.00 -7.93 -3.22
N ALA A 70 1.23 -7.70 -3.68
CA ALA A 70 2.14 -6.71 -3.12
C ALA A 70 2.56 -5.69 -4.18
N THR A 71 2.27 -4.41 -3.91
CA THR A 71 2.70 -3.30 -4.76
C THR A 71 3.84 -2.52 -4.12
N SER A 72 4.86 -2.15 -4.90
CA SER A 72 5.96 -1.32 -4.41
C SER A 72 5.55 0.15 -4.27
N LEU A 73 5.73 0.72 -3.08
CA LEU A 73 5.57 2.14 -2.80
C LEU A 73 6.93 2.85 -2.84
N VAL A 74 7.21 3.53 -3.95
CA VAL A 74 8.47 4.24 -4.17
C VAL A 74 8.47 5.58 -3.45
N VAL A 75 9.41 5.80 -2.54
CA VAL A 75 9.51 7.08 -1.80
C VAL A 75 10.45 8.08 -2.47
N CYS A 76 11.45 7.60 -3.21
CA CYS A 76 12.32 8.44 -4.02
C CYS A 76 13.01 7.64 -5.13
N HIS A 77 13.52 8.36 -6.13
CA HIS A 77 14.38 7.77 -7.16
C HIS A 77 15.69 7.24 -6.55
N ASN A 78 16.21 6.11 -7.04
CA ASN A 78 17.39 5.44 -6.47
C ASN A 78 18.63 6.35 -6.35
N ARG A 79 18.82 7.26 -7.32
CA ARG A 79 19.90 8.27 -7.30
C ARG A 79 19.83 9.25 -6.11
N ARG A 80 18.68 9.39 -5.45
CA ARG A 80 18.42 10.32 -4.35
C ARG A 80 18.32 9.64 -2.98
N ILE A 81 18.65 8.36 -2.88
CA ILE A 81 18.55 7.62 -1.60
C ILE A 81 19.42 8.29 -0.52
N HIS A 82 20.66 8.66 -0.85
CA HIS A 82 21.60 9.24 0.12
C HIS A 82 21.19 10.63 0.63
N SER A 83 20.38 11.38 -0.14
CA SER A 83 19.86 12.69 0.26
C SER A 83 18.44 12.64 0.82
N HIS A 84 17.78 11.47 0.81
CA HIS A 84 16.44 11.32 1.34
C HIS A 84 16.45 11.33 2.87
N LYS A 85 15.66 12.22 3.49
CA LYS A 85 15.63 12.42 4.94
C LYS A 85 14.36 11.88 5.61
N VAL A 86 13.22 11.95 4.92
CA VAL A 86 11.89 11.75 5.51
C VAL A 86 11.68 10.31 6.01
N PHE A 87 11.93 9.32 5.15
CA PHE A 87 11.75 7.89 5.48
C PHE A 87 13.08 7.16 5.70
N LYS A 88 14.18 7.87 5.93
CA LYS A 88 15.54 7.30 5.98
C LYS A 88 15.67 6.09 6.91
N GLN A 89 15.00 6.12 8.06
CA GLN A 89 15.09 5.07 9.08
C GLN A 89 14.23 3.84 8.76
N VAL A 90 13.15 4.00 8.00
CA VAL A 90 12.10 2.98 7.81
C VAL A 90 12.05 2.40 6.40
N ALA A 91 12.36 3.20 5.37
CA ALA A 91 12.40 2.73 3.99
C ALA A 91 13.67 1.91 3.73
N ARG A 92 13.54 0.89 2.87
CA ARG A 92 14.65 0.02 2.45
C ARG A 92 14.63 -0.18 0.94
N ARG A 93 15.77 -0.58 0.39
CA ARG A 93 15.87 -0.91 -1.05
C ARG A 93 15.25 -2.27 -1.30
N GLY A 94 14.30 -2.34 -2.22
CA GLY A 94 13.68 -3.58 -2.69
C GLY A 94 13.95 -3.80 -4.17
N LYS A 95 13.64 -5.02 -4.64
CA LYS A 95 13.70 -5.38 -6.05
C LYS A 95 12.34 -5.94 -6.48
N THR A 96 11.84 -5.46 -7.60
CA THR A 96 10.68 -6.00 -8.32
C THR A 96 11.12 -6.52 -9.69
N SER A 97 10.20 -7.11 -10.46
CA SER A 97 10.41 -7.41 -11.89
C SER A 97 10.81 -6.17 -12.70
N MET A 98 10.29 -5.00 -12.32
CA MET A 98 10.57 -3.70 -12.96
C MET A 98 11.91 -3.07 -12.51
N GLY A 99 12.60 -3.67 -11.53
CA GLY A 99 13.92 -3.24 -11.08
C GLY A 99 14.00 -2.85 -9.61
N TRP A 100 15.09 -2.18 -9.26
CA TRP A 100 15.34 -1.73 -7.89
C TRP A 100 14.50 -0.49 -7.55
N PHE A 101 13.98 -0.44 -6.34
CA PHE A 101 13.31 0.73 -5.79
C PHE A 101 13.77 1.00 -4.36
N TYR A 102 13.52 2.20 -3.86
CA TYR A 102 13.67 2.54 -2.44
C TYR A 102 12.32 2.97 -1.88
N GLY A 103 11.89 2.31 -0.81
CA GLY A 103 10.60 2.58 -0.21
C GLY A 103 10.04 1.40 0.56
N PHE A 104 8.76 1.13 0.35
CA PHE A 104 7.97 0.13 1.06
C PHE A 104 7.28 -0.83 0.08
N LYS A 105 6.72 -1.91 0.61
CA LYS A 105 5.77 -2.77 -0.07
C LYS A 105 4.43 -2.67 0.65
N LEU A 106 3.36 -2.50 -0.11
CA LEU A 106 1.99 -2.55 0.36
C LEU A 106 1.40 -3.90 -0.04
N HIS A 107 1.16 -4.74 0.94
CA HIS A 107 0.50 -6.04 0.80
C HIS A 107 -0.99 -5.81 1.01
N LEU A 108 -1.81 -6.23 0.06
CA LEU A 108 -3.27 -6.12 0.11
C LEU A 108 -3.89 -7.50 0.03
N VAL A 109 -4.92 -7.72 0.82
CA VAL A 109 -5.83 -8.86 0.69
C VAL A 109 -7.22 -8.31 0.37
N VAL A 110 -7.78 -8.70 -0.75
CA VAL A 110 -9.12 -8.31 -1.18
C VAL A 110 -10.01 -9.54 -1.42
N ASN A 111 -11.32 -9.39 -1.29
CA ASN A 111 -12.26 -10.44 -1.68
C ASN A 111 -12.51 -10.43 -3.20
N ASP A 112 -13.33 -11.36 -3.67
CA ASP A 112 -13.78 -11.49 -5.07
C ASP A 112 -14.67 -10.33 -5.56
N ARG A 113 -15.13 -9.47 -4.66
CA ARG A 113 -15.86 -8.23 -4.98
C ARG A 113 -14.94 -7.00 -5.03
N GLY A 114 -13.64 -7.17 -4.79
CA GLY A 114 -12.67 -6.07 -4.74
C GLY A 114 -12.65 -5.28 -3.43
N GLU A 115 -13.32 -5.76 -2.38
CA GLU A 115 -13.34 -5.11 -1.07
C GLU A 115 -12.08 -5.47 -0.27
N LEU A 116 -11.55 -4.50 0.46
CA LEU A 116 -10.35 -4.70 1.28
C LEU A 116 -10.64 -5.57 2.50
N LEU A 117 -9.90 -6.65 2.72
CA LEU A 117 -10.00 -7.49 3.92
C LEU A 117 -8.87 -7.22 4.91
N ALA A 118 -7.64 -7.16 4.40
CA ALA A 118 -6.46 -6.89 5.19
C ALA A 118 -5.41 -6.15 4.37
N PHE A 119 -4.53 -5.42 5.05
CA PHE A 119 -3.35 -4.84 4.40
C PHE A 119 -2.19 -4.76 5.38
N ARG A 120 -0.98 -4.68 4.85
CA ARG A 120 0.23 -4.47 5.63
C ARG A 120 1.26 -3.70 4.83
N ILE A 121 1.95 -2.79 5.50
CA ILE A 121 3.08 -2.05 4.92
C ILE A 121 4.36 -2.60 5.50
N THR A 122 5.29 -3.00 4.64
CA THR A 122 6.62 -3.48 5.04
C THR A 122 7.73 -2.69 4.33
N PRO A 123 8.96 -2.63 4.89
CA PRO A 123 10.10 -2.10 4.16
C PRO A 123 10.34 -2.83 2.84
N GLY A 124 10.88 -2.14 1.83
CA GLY A 124 10.99 -2.66 0.47
C GLY A 124 11.79 -3.96 0.30
N ASN A 125 12.65 -4.31 1.25
CA ASN A 125 13.48 -5.52 1.24
C ASN A 125 12.81 -6.73 1.92
N VAL A 126 11.60 -6.59 2.47
CA VAL A 126 10.89 -7.70 3.09
C VAL A 126 10.34 -8.65 2.01
N ASP A 127 10.47 -9.94 2.27
CA ASP A 127 9.94 -11.01 1.42
C ASP A 127 8.41 -11.04 1.52
N ASP A 128 7.72 -11.15 0.38
CA ASP A 128 6.25 -11.06 0.28
C ASP A 128 5.54 -12.19 1.03
N ARG A 129 6.27 -13.25 1.34
CA ARG A 129 5.81 -14.41 2.13
C ARG A 129 5.73 -14.16 3.63
N GLN A 130 6.54 -13.23 4.15
CA GLN A 130 6.60 -12.96 5.60
C GLN A 130 5.30 -12.39 6.18
N PRO A 131 4.62 -11.41 5.55
CA PRO A 131 3.40 -10.82 6.12
C PRO A 131 2.15 -11.69 5.95
N VAL A 132 2.19 -12.72 5.11
CA VAL A 132 1.00 -13.53 4.76
C VAL A 132 0.30 -14.12 6.00
N PRO A 133 0.98 -14.78 6.96
CA PRO A 133 0.29 -15.42 8.09
C PRO A 133 -0.45 -14.44 9.01
N ASP A 134 -0.01 -13.18 9.04
CA ASP A 134 -0.66 -12.11 9.78
C ASP A 134 -1.81 -11.50 8.98
N LEU A 135 -1.69 -11.44 7.64
CA LEU A 135 -2.71 -10.92 6.73
C LEU A 135 -3.90 -11.85 6.56
N THR A 136 -3.68 -13.16 6.69
CA THR A 136 -4.69 -14.20 6.50
C THR A 136 -5.34 -14.65 7.81
N GLN A 137 -4.91 -14.08 8.95
CA GLN A 137 -5.44 -14.46 10.25
C GLN A 137 -6.94 -14.16 10.34
N GLY A 138 -7.73 -15.22 10.52
CA GLY A 138 -9.19 -15.12 10.63
C GLY A 138 -9.94 -15.07 9.30
N LEU A 139 -9.23 -15.16 8.16
CA LEU A 139 -9.85 -15.34 6.86
C LEU A 139 -10.15 -16.82 6.62
N THR A 140 -11.21 -17.10 5.85
CA THR A 140 -11.66 -18.45 5.55
C THR A 140 -11.63 -18.72 4.04
N GLY A 141 -11.88 -19.97 3.64
CA GLY A 141 -12.03 -20.32 2.24
C GLY A 141 -10.71 -20.44 1.48
N LYS A 142 -10.55 -19.79 0.32
CA LYS A 142 -9.38 -19.91 -0.57
C LYS A 142 -8.60 -18.61 -0.60
N LEU A 143 -7.27 -18.73 -0.55
CA LEU A 143 -6.35 -17.62 -0.80
C LEU A 143 -5.71 -17.79 -2.17
N ILE A 144 -5.74 -16.73 -2.97
CA ILE A 144 -5.23 -16.70 -4.33
C ILE A 144 -4.14 -15.65 -4.43
N GLY A 145 -2.97 -16.01 -4.94
CA GLY A 145 -1.88 -15.05 -5.09
C GLY A 145 -0.89 -15.46 -6.17
N ASP A 146 0.05 -14.55 -6.41
CA ASP A 146 1.13 -14.72 -7.36
C ASP A 146 2.08 -15.86 -6.95
N ARG A 147 2.81 -16.42 -7.93
CA ARG A 147 3.73 -17.54 -7.69
C ARG A 147 4.79 -17.24 -6.62
N GLY A 148 5.16 -15.98 -6.45
CA GLY A 148 6.09 -15.51 -5.43
C GLY A 148 5.63 -15.79 -4.00
N TYR A 149 4.33 -15.97 -3.77
CA TYR A 149 3.76 -16.29 -2.46
C TYR A 149 3.84 -17.77 -2.10
N ILE A 150 4.22 -18.64 -3.03
CA ILE A 150 4.30 -20.08 -2.78
C ILE A 150 5.57 -20.40 -2.00
N SER A 151 5.42 -21.00 -0.83
CA SER A 151 6.50 -21.76 -0.19
C SER A 151 5.94 -22.97 0.55
N HIS A 152 6.76 -24.01 0.68
CA HIS A 152 6.37 -25.24 1.38
C HIS A 152 5.97 -24.98 2.84
N ARG A 153 6.61 -24.01 3.50
CA ARG A 153 6.28 -23.60 4.87
C ARG A 153 4.95 -22.85 4.94
N LEU A 154 4.69 -21.94 4.00
CA LEU A 154 3.41 -21.21 3.94
C LEU A 154 2.24 -22.13 3.69
N PHE A 155 2.40 -23.11 2.81
CA PHE A 155 1.34 -24.08 2.55
C PHE A 155 0.95 -24.85 3.81
N GLN A 156 1.92 -25.28 4.62
CA GLN A 156 1.64 -25.97 5.89
C GLN A 156 0.95 -25.05 6.91
N THR A 157 1.44 -23.83 7.11
CA THR A 157 0.86 -22.90 8.09
C THR A 157 -0.55 -22.44 7.69
N GLU A 158 -0.77 -22.14 6.41
CA GLU A 158 -2.06 -21.64 5.92
C GLU A 158 -3.09 -22.77 5.77
N SER A 159 -2.69 -24.02 5.46
CA SER A 159 -3.63 -25.15 5.35
C SER A 159 -4.35 -25.48 6.67
N HIS A 160 -3.80 -25.07 7.81
CA HIS A 160 -4.44 -25.23 9.12
C HIS A 160 -5.36 -24.05 9.51
N ARG A 161 -5.24 -22.90 8.84
CA ARG A 161 -5.95 -21.65 9.21
C ARG A 161 -7.04 -21.28 8.21
N VAL A 162 -6.74 -21.47 6.94
CA VAL A 162 -7.64 -21.23 5.81
C VAL A 162 -8.01 -22.62 5.30
N CYS A 163 -9.27 -23.06 5.50
CA CYS A 163 -9.71 -24.42 5.18
C CYS A 163 -9.59 -24.79 3.68
N GLY A 164 -9.19 -23.85 2.82
CA GLY A 164 -8.93 -24.04 1.39
C GLY A 164 -7.50 -23.66 0.98
N ARG A 165 -6.94 -24.51 0.11
CA ARG A 165 -5.62 -24.37 -0.54
C ARG A 165 -5.31 -22.93 -0.98
N LEU A 166 -4.05 -22.51 -0.75
CA LEU A 166 -3.42 -21.44 -1.54
C LEU A 166 -3.41 -21.88 -3.01
N LEU A 167 -4.20 -21.22 -3.86
CA LEU A 167 -4.27 -21.51 -5.29
C LEU A 167 -3.51 -20.44 -6.06
N VAL A 168 -2.62 -20.88 -6.95
CA VAL A 168 -1.79 -20.01 -7.76
C VAL A 168 -2.60 -19.56 -8.97
N VAL A 169 -2.69 -18.26 -9.20
CA VAL A 169 -3.25 -17.73 -10.45
C VAL A 169 -2.12 -17.05 -11.21
N SER A 170 -1.99 -17.36 -12.51
CA SER A 170 -1.03 -16.73 -13.40
C SER A 170 -1.37 -15.25 -13.57
N GLN A 171 -0.35 -14.39 -13.59
CA GLN A 171 -0.39 -12.91 -13.57
C GLN A 171 -1.35 -12.19 -14.55
N ALA A 172 -2.03 -12.91 -15.44
CA ALA A 172 -2.90 -12.34 -16.45
C ALA A 172 -4.24 -11.80 -15.91
N ILE A 173 -4.75 -12.26 -14.76
CA ILE A 173 -6.12 -11.90 -14.33
C ILE A 173 -6.16 -10.64 -13.45
N MET A 174 -5.09 -10.35 -12.68
CA MET A 174 -5.09 -9.16 -11.81
C MET A 174 -4.79 -7.86 -12.56
N ALA A 175 -3.93 -7.87 -13.59
CA ALA A 175 -3.55 -6.63 -14.29
C ALA A 175 -4.71 -5.93 -15.03
N ASP A 176 -5.74 -6.71 -15.43
CA ASP A 176 -6.88 -6.18 -16.19
C ASP A 176 -8.02 -5.67 -15.29
N SER A 177 -8.00 -6.01 -13.99
CA SER A 177 -9.03 -5.58 -13.04
C SER A 177 -8.72 -4.22 -12.36
N TRP A 178 -7.50 -3.70 -12.54
CA TRP A 178 -7.03 -2.45 -11.90
C TRP A 178 -6.74 -1.32 -12.90
N ARG A 179 -7.22 -1.43 -14.14
CA ARG A 179 -7.27 -0.30 -15.09
C ARG A 179 -8.70 0.25 -15.15
N CYS A 180 -8.97 1.22 -14.28
CA CYS A 180 -9.97 2.26 -14.51
C CYS A 180 -9.26 3.61 -14.40
#